data_AF-A0A975IRG0-F1
#
_entry.id   AF-A0A975IRG0-F1
#
_cell.length_a   1.000
_cell.length_b   1.000
_cell.length_c   1.000
_cell.angle_alpha   90.00
_cell.angle_beta   90.00
_cell.angle_gamma   90.00
#
_symmetry.space_group_name_H-M   'P 1'
#
loop_
_entity.id
_entity.type
_entity.pdbx_description
1 polymer ?
#
loop_
_entity_poly.entity_id
_entity_poly.type
_entity_poly.pdbx_seq_one_letter_code
_entity_poly.pdbx_strand_id
1 'polypeptide(L)'
;MGEKLYCVKNASNNSAKIENLEIEKINGETPKEIVTKIRNLFASDGYIKSVKYSDLGGFNFSKNYFYYYGIIEKYKVKFKEITEPITINSLSISQINENLKKNNNIDKEKTENEPLQFKIINAKTAYLDIQTFSNDIIKRESKYKTLKKFLKQSFSEIKEHNIKNVIIDVSKNGGGTEGNEGLLYSYFGDNYQKYSKVRVKTQKAILNNGIDKPIKLKVFGFLERIFVNKKMKDGSLERKNNLGLGLMAYKKAPKDTFKGNVYVLISPITYSGGSEFSNMMYSQGLATFIGQETGGGYYGNTSGYSQDLTLPNSKITIEIPALQFVMNVEPKLPFGSGVKPNYEVIPTINQYINNENIYLEYALKLISEKQ
;
A
#
# COMPACT_ATOMS: atom_id res chain seq x y z
N MET A 1 4.93 -8.66 12.35
CA MET A 1 3.58 -9.27 12.20
C MET A 1 2.71 -8.75 13.32
N GLY A 2 1.74 -7.89 13.01
CA GLY A 2 1.18 -7.00 14.02
C GLY A 2 2.31 -6.22 14.70
N GLU A 3 2.30 -6.16 16.04
CA GLU A 3 3.33 -5.46 16.83
C GLU A 3 4.58 -6.31 17.15
N LYS A 4 4.60 -7.59 16.77
CA LYS A 4 5.70 -8.52 17.07
C LYS A 4 6.80 -8.48 16.01
N LEU A 5 8.05 -8.57 16.47
CA LEU A 5 9.26 -8.62 15.65
C LEU A 5 9.87 -10.02 15.67
N TYR A 6 10.28 -10.50 14.50
CA TYR A 6 10.87 -11.83 14.34
C TYR A 6 12.13 -11.73 13.47
N CYS A 7 13.10 -12.60 13.72
CA CYS A 7 14.27 -12.73 12.85
C CYS A 7 13.94 -13.66 11.67
N VAL A 8 13.62 -13.11 10.49
CA VAL A 8 13.24 -13.95 9.33
C VAL A 8 14.45 -14.56 8.62
N LYS A 9 15.62 -13.91 8.71
CA LYS A 9 16.87 -14.39 8.12
C LYS A 9 18.06 -14.03 9.02
N ASN A 10 18.97 -14.97 9.27
CA ASN A 10 20.23 -14.68 9.93
C ASN A 10 21.33 -14.36 8.90
N ALA A 11 21.73 -13.11 8.86
CA ALA A 11 22.85 -12.62 8.02
C ALA A 11 24.07 -12.23 8.86
N SER A 12 24.08 -12.53 10.15
CA SER A 12 25.20 -12.24 11.04
C SER A 12 26.32 -13.26 10.87
N ASN A 13 27.49 -12.99 11.47
CA ASN A 13 28.58 -13.96 11.57
C ASN A 13 28.35 -14.97 12.73
N ASN A 14 27.21 -14.92 13.42
CA ASN A 14 26.86 -15.82 14.51
C ASN A 14 26.06 -17.02 13.96
N SER A 15 26.50 -18.24 14.30
CA SER A 15 25.91 -19.51 13.82
C SER A 15 24.67 -19.97 14.60
N ALA A 16 24.21 -19.19 15.58
CA ALA A 16 22.99 -19.50 16.32
C ALA A 16 21.78 -19.61 15.38
N LYS A 17 20.97 -20.64 15.58
CA LYS A 17 19.70 -20.85 14.86
C LYS A 17 18.65 -19.93 15.45
N ILE A 18 18.56 -18.73 14.89
CA ILE A 18 17.71 -17.64 15.40
C ILE A 18 16.60 -17.26 14.42
N GLU A 19 16.57 -17.89 13.25
CA GLU A 19 15.52 -17.72 12.26
C GLU A 19 14.16 -18.12 12.82
N ASN A 20 13.14 -17.34 12.48
CA ASN A 20 11.74 -17.45 12.87
C ASN A 20 11.46 -17.24 14.36
N LEU A 21 12.48 -16.98 15.18
CA LEU A 21 12.32 -16.69 16.60
C LEU A 21 11.78 -15.27 16.85
N GLU A 22 10.96 -15.13 17.90
CA GLU A 22 10.41 -13.84 18.33
C GLU A 22 11.50 -13.04 19.07
N ILE A 23 11.75 -11.80 18.64
CA ILE A 23 12.68 -10.88 19.30
C ILE A 23 11.93 -10.14 20.39
N GLU A 24 12.29 -10.38 21.66
CA GLU A 24 11.71 -9.68 22.81
C GLU A 24 12.39 -8.36 23.09
N LYS A 25 13.72 -8.30 22.97
CA LYS A 25 14.49 -7.08 23.20
C LYS A 25 15.72 -6.96 22.31
N ILE A 26 16.06 -5.73 21.94
CA ILE A 26 17.33 -5.34 21.33
C ILE A 26 17.94 -4.24 22.21
N ASN A 27 19.14 -4.48 22.73
CA ASN A 27 19.85 -3.56 23.64
C ASN A 27 19.00 -3.12 24.85
N GLY A 28 18.18 -4.03 25.36
CA GLY A 28 17.31 -3.79 26.52
C GLY A 28 15.93 -3.20 26.21
N GLU A 29 15.68 -2.77 24.97
CA GLU A 29 14.41 -2.21 24.53
C GLU A 29 13.53 -3.22 23.80
N THR A 30 12.24 -3.20 24.07
CA THR A 30 11.25 -4.01 23.34
C THR A 30 11.03 -3.47 21.93
N PRO A 31 10.60 -4.31 20.96
CA PRO A 31 10.23 -3.85 19.62
C PRO A 31 9.25 -2.67 19.62
N LYS A 32 8.28 -2.64 20.53
CA LYS A 32 7.28 -1.56 20.61
C LYS A 32 7.88 -0.23 21.03
N GLU A 33 8.81 -0.23 21.98
CA GLU A 33 9.55 0.97 22.41
C GLU A 33 10.42 1.50 21.28
N ILE A 34 11.14 0.61 20.59
CA ILE A 34 11.95 0.95 19.42
C ILE A 34 11.08 1.55 18.32
N VAL A 35 9.97 0.90 17.95
CA VAL A 35 9.04 1.40 16.94
C VAL A 35 8.49 2.77 17.31
N THR A 36 8.18 3.02 18.59
CA THR A 36 7.71 4.33 19.05
C THR A 36 8.71 5.45 18.78
N LYS A 37 10.01 5.15 18.88
CA LYS A 37 11.10 6.09 18.59
C LYS A 37 11.31 6.29 17.08
N ILE A 38 11.36 5.20 16.32
CA ILE A 38 11.76 5.25 14.90
C ILE A 38 10.61 5.52 13.93
N ARG A 39 9.33 5.33 14.33
CA ARG A 39 8.16 5.52 13.45
C ARG A 39 7.95 6.95 12.94
N ASN A 40 8.61 7.92 13.56
CA ASN A 40 8.56 9.33 13.17
C ASN A 40 9.54 9.65 12.02
N LEU A 41 10.40 8.70 11.65
CA LEU A 41 11.41 8.88 10.59
C LEU A 41 10.88 8.59 9.19
N PHE A 42 9.65 8.06 9.07
CA PHE A 42 9.00 7.78 7.80
C PHE A 42 7.52 8.13 7.87
N ALA A 43 6.95 8.46 6.71
CA ALA A 43 5.56 8.89 6.59
C ALA A 43 4.58 7.70 6.63
N SER A 44 3.32 8.00 6.93
CA SER A 44 2.16 7.13 6.70
C SER A 44 0.93 8.04 6.59
N ASP A 45 -0.11 7.62 5.89
CA ASP A 45 -1.34 8.40 5.83
C ASP A 45 -2.01 8.43 7.22
N GLY A 46 -2.49 9.61 7.60
CA GLY A 46 -3.23 9.82 8.84
C GLY A 46 -2.54 9.27 10.09
N TYR A 47 -3.28 8.46 10.85
CA TYR A 47 -2.88 7.87 12.12
C TYR A 47 -2.81 6.34 12.05
N ILE A 48 -2.62 5.78 10.86
CA ILE A 48 -2.72 4.33 10.59
C ILE A 48 -1.52 3.61 11.21
N LYS A 49 -1.76 2.92 12.33
CA LYS A 49 -0.69 2.29 13.13
C LYS A 49 -0.11 1.06 12.45
N SER A 50 -0.92 0.30 11.71
CA SER A 50 -0.49 -0.95 11.06
C SER A 50 0.65 -0.70 10.05
N VAL A 51 0.62 0.42 9.32
CA VAL A 51 1.68 0.86 8.41
C VAL A 51 3.00 1.07 9.14
N LYS A 52 2.97 1.66 10.35
CA LYS A 52 4.19 1.89 11.16
C LYS A 52 4.90 0.60 11.57
N TYR A 53 4.24 -0.54 11.51
CA TYR A 53 4.86 -1.85 11.71
C TYR A 53 5.17 -2.53 10.38
N SER A 54 4.23 -2.49 9.42
CA SER A 54 4.39 -3.13 8.10
C SER A 54 5.60 -2.60 7.33
N ASP A 55 5.77 -1.28 7.29
CA ASP A 55 6.84 -0.63 6.52
C ASP A 55 8.23 -0.86 7.10
N LEU A 56 8.32 -1.29 8.36
CA LEU A 56 9.57 -1.69 8.99
C LEU A 56 10.02 -3.10 8.60
N GLY A 57 9.22 -3.84 7.82
CA GLY A 57 9.63 -5.14 7.28
C GLY A 57 10.97 -5.08 6.52
N GLY A 58 11.76 -6.14 6.64
CA GLY A 58 13.05 -6.27 5.96
C GLY A 58 14.09 -5.25 6.42
N PHE A 59 14.85 -4.68 5.48
CA PHE A 59 15.94 -3.74 5.79
C PHE A 59 15.47 -2.37 6.30
N ASN A 60 14.18 -2.05 6.18
CA ASN A 60 13.66 -0.77 6.66
C ASN A 60 13.77 -0.63 8.19
N PHE A 61 13.59 -1.71 8.95
CA PHE A 61 13.85 -1.69 10.39
C PHE A 61 15.30 -1.27 10.68
N SER A 62 16.28 -1.96 10.11
CA SER A 62 17.70 -1.69 10.34
C SER A 62 18.11 -0.27 9.93
N LYS A 63 17.59 0.21 8.80
CA LYS A 63 17.84 1.58 8.31
C LYS A 63 17.31 2.65 9.28
N ASN A 64 16.05 2.53 9.70
CA ASN A 64 15.44 3.50 10.61
C ASN A 64 16.02 3.40 12.03
N TYR A 65 16.39 2.20 12.46
CA TYR A 65 17.14 1.98 13.71
C TYR A 65 18.47 2.73 13.66
N PHE A 66 19.25 2.59 12.59
CA PHE A 66 20.51 3.30 12.39
C PHE A 66 20.32 4.83 12.39
N TYR A 67 19.31 5.36 11.70
CA TYR A 67 19.05 6.80 11.69
C TYR A 67 18.73 7.38 13.07
N TYR A 68 18.11 6.60 13.95
CA TYR A 68 17.80 7.05 15.31
C TYR A 68 18.96 6.86 16.29
N TYR A 69 19.58 5.68 16.30
CA TYR A 69 20.57 5.29 17.31
C TYR A 69 22.02 5.49 16.87
N GLY A 70 22.28 5.73 15.59
CA GLY A 70 23.63 5.83 15.03
C GLY A 70 24.33 4.48 14.87
N ILE A 71 25.66 4.51 14.85
CA ILE A 71 26.51 3.32 14.72
C ILE A 71 26.58 2.61 16.07
N ILE A 72 26.16 1.34 16.09
CA ILE A 72 26.31 0.45 17.25
C ILE A 72 27.19 -0.72 16.81
N GLU A 73 28.28 -0.98 17.52
CA GLU A 73 29.22 -2.06 17.19
C GLU A 73 28.67 -3.46 17.52
N LYS A 74 27.90 -3.57 18.61
CA LYS A 74 27.39 -4.84 19.14
C LYS A 74 25.95 -4.69 19.63
N TYR A 75 25.10 -5.63 19.23
CA TYR A 75 23.71 -5.73 19.65
C TYR A 75 23.53 -6.87 20.63
N LYS A 76 22.91 -6.62 21.78
CA LYS A 76 22.40 -7.67 22.67
C LYS A 76 20.95 -7.96 22.31
N VAL A 77 20.69 -9.11 21.73
CA VAL A 77 19.36 -9.51 21.25
C VAL A 77 18.83 -10.64 22.12
N LYS A 78 17.69 -10.38 22.78
CA LYS A 78 16.96 -11.37 23.57
C LYS A 78 15.83 -11.93 22.71
N PHE A 79 15.91 -13.23 22.44
CA PHE A 79 14.84 -13.99 21.79
C PHE A 79 13.96 -14.63 22.86
N LYS A 80 12.69 -14.81 22.55
CA LYS A 80 11.71 -15.43 23.45
C LYS A 80 12.05 -16.89 23.75
N GLU A 81 12.49 -17.60 22.72
CA GLU A 81 12.79 -19.03 22.79
C GLU A 81 14.20 -19.32 23.34
N ILE A 82 15.00 -18.30 23.67
CA ILE A 82 16.39 -18.46 24.14
C ILE A 82 16.58 -17.77 25.49
N THR A 83 17.01 -18.50 26.53
CA THR A 83 17.13 -17.98 27.91
C THR A 83 18.05 -16.76 28.02
N GLU A 84 19.26 -16.83 27.47
CA GLU A 84 20.24 -15.74 27.58
C GLU A 84 20.26 -14.86 26.32
N PRO A 85 20.44 -13.54 26.45
CA PRO A 85 20.62 -12.66 25.29
C PRO A 85 21.87 -13.03 24.47
N ILE A 86 21.73 -13.05 23.15
CA ILE A 86 22.83 -13.29 22.21
C ILE A 86 23.48 -11.96 21.85
N THR A 87 24.81 -11.91 21.86
CA THR A 87 25.56 -10.76 21.35
C THR A 87 25.85 -10.94 19.85
N ILE A 88 25.45 -9.96 19.05
CA ILE A 88 25.62 -9.94 17.59
C ILE A 88 26.46 -8.73 17.21
N ASN A 89 27.58 -8.94 16.52
CA ASN A 89 28.39 -7.85 16.00
C ASN A 89 27.68 -7.20 14.80
N SER A 90 27.74 -5.86 14.72
CA SER A 90 27.27 -5.12 13.55
C SER A 90 28.09 -5.47 12.32
N LEU A 91 27.45 -5.45 11.16
CA LEU A 91 28.08 -5.71 9.87
C LEU A 91 27.78 -4.56 8.91
N SER A 92 28.72 -4.31 8.00
CA SER A 92 28.46 -3.44 6.85
C SER A 92 27.37 -4.03 5.95
N ILE A 93 26.69 -3.18 5.17
CA ILE A 93 25.69 -3.63 4.19
C ILE A 93 26.29 -4.64 3.19
N SER A 94 27.56 -4.46 2.79
CA SER A 94 28.26 -5.42 1.90
C SER A 94 28.35 -6.80 2.54
N GLN A 95 28.82 -6.88 3.78
CA GLN A 95 28.95 -8.15 4.52
C GLN A 95 27.59 -8.82 4.74
N ILE A 96 26.55 -8.05 5.09
CA ILE A 96 25.19 -8.59 5.24
C ILE A 96 24.73 -9.21 3.92
N ASN A 97 24.92 -8.51 2.80
CA ASN A 97 24.54 -9.01 1.48
C ASN A 97 25.35 -10.26 1.07
N GLU A 98 26.63 -10.31 1.38
CA GLU A 98 27.48 -11.49 1.14
C GLU A 98 27.01 -12.70 1.95
N ASN A 99 26.73 -12.52 3.24
CA ASN A 99 26.22 -13.58 4.11
C ASN A 99 24.85 -14.09 3.64
N LEU A 100 23.95 -13.18 3.25
CA LEU A 100 22.65 -13.56 2.67
C LEU A 100 22.81 -14.34 1.36
N LYS A 101 23.80 -14.02 0.53
CA LYS A 101 24.07 -14.79 -0.71
C LYS A 101 24.60 -16.18 -0.40
N LYS A 102 25.55 -16.30 0.54
CA LYS A 102 26.15 -17.60 0.95
C LYS A 102 25.12 -18.53 1.58
N ASN A 103 24.22 -17.99 2.39
CA ASN A 103 23.21 -18.77 3.11
C ASN A 103 21.99 -19.15 2.26
N ASN A 104 21.82 -18.52 1.08
CA ASN A 104 20.76 -18.87 0.14
C ASN A 104 21.33 -19.73 -1.00
N ASN A 105 21.31 -21.06 -0.84
CA ASN A 105 21.33 -22.01 -1.97
C ASN A 105 19.98 -21.96 -2.71
N ILE A 106 19.58 -20.78 -3.17
CA ILE A 106 18.34 -20.59 -3.93
C ILE A 106 18.79 -20.31 -5.35
N ASP A 107 18.64 -21.32 -6.21
CA ASP A 107 18.46 -21.08 -7.64
C ASP A 107 17.48 -19.91 -7.75
N LYS A 108 17.94 -18.79 -8.29
CA LYS A 108 17.04 -17.71 -8.68
C LYS A 108 16.19 -18.25 -9.81
N GLU A 109 15.20 -19.09 -9.50
CA GLU A 109 13.99 -19.11 -10.29
C GLU A 109 13.56 -17.65 -10.35
N LYS A 110 13.71 -17.05 -11.53
CA LYS A 110 13.00 -15.82 -11.84
C LYS A 110 11.54 -16.21 -11.73
N THR A 111 10.96 -16.06 -10.54
CA THR A 111 9.52 -16.04 -10.39
C THR A 111 9.06 -14.91 -11.29
N GLU A 112 8.45 -15.26 -12.43
CA GLU A 112 7.81 -14.27 -13.28
C GLU A 112 6.78 -13.55 -12.40
N ASN A 113 7.01 -12.25 -12.19
CA ASN A 113 6.04 -11.43 -11.49
C ASN A 113 4.81 -11.32 -12.39
N GLU A 114 3.73 -12.03 -12.08
CA GLU A 114 2.43 -11.82 -12.71
C GLU A 114 1.56 -10.98 -11.76
N PRO A 115 1.45 -9.66 -12.01
CA PRO A 115 0.72 -8.75 -11.13
C PRO A 115 -0.80 -8.86 -11.25
N LEU A 116 -1.32 -9.56 -12.27
CA LEU A 116 -2.75 -9.77 -12.51
C LEU A 116 -3.06 -11.26 -12.65
N GLN A 117 -3.74 -11.85 -11.66
CA GLN A 117 -4.09 -13.27 -11.69
C GLN A 117 -5.60 -13.47 -11.55
N PHE A 118 -6.15 -14.41 -12.32
CA PHE A 118 -7.55 -14.80 -12.25
C PHE A 118 -7.63 -16.32 -12.08
N LYS A 119 -8.48 -16.78 -11.17
CA LYS A 119 -8.75 -18.19 -10.93
C LYS A 119 -10.23 -18.40 -10.60
N ILE A 120 -10.86 -19.40 -11.20
CA ILE A 120 -12.10 -19.97 -10.66
C ILE A 120 -11.68 -20.98 -9.60
N ILE A 121 -11.97 -20.68 -8.33
CA ILE A 121 -11.55 -21.52 -7.19
C ILE A 121 -12.44 -22.75 -7.08
N ASN A 122 -13.74 -22.57 -7.34
CA ASN A 122 -14.74 -23.64 -7.40
C ASN A 122 -15.96 -23.16 -8.21
N ALA A 123 -16.98 -24.02 -8.34
CA ALA A 123 -18.17 -23.75 -9.15
C ALA A 123 -18.93 -22.45 -8.84
N LYS A 124 -18.74 -21.86 -7.65
CA LYS A 124 -19.45 -20.64 -7.24
C LYS A 124 -18.54 -19.45 -6.95
N THR A 125 -17.21 -19.63 -6.92
CA THR A 125 -16.29 -18.61 -6.41
C THR A 125 -15.12 -18.38 -7.36
N ALA A 126 -14.91 -17.11 -7.73
CA ALA A 126 -13.74 -16.65 -8.46
C ALA A 126 -12.84 -15.76 -7.61
N TYR A 127 -11.56 -15.74 -7.93
CA TYR A 127 -10.51 -14.98 -7.27
C TYR A 127 -9.73 -14.15 -8.28
N LEU A 128 -9.58 -12.86 -8.01
CA LEU A 128 -8.74 -11.93 -8.77
C LEU A 128 -7.66 -11.37 -7.84
N ASP A 129 -6.39 -11.58 -8.19
CA ASP A 129 -5.25 -10.91 -7.55
C ASP A 129 -4.80 -9.73 -8.42
N ILE A 130 -4.84 -8.52 -7.87
CA ILE A 130 -4.47 -7.29 -8.55
C ILE A 130 -3.41 -6.58 -7.71
N GLN A 131 -2.14 -6.91 -7.95
CA GLN A 131 -1.02 -6.47 -7.12
C GLN A 131 -0.58 -5.02 -7.38
N THR A 132 -1.04 -4.40 -8.47
CA THR A 132 -0.75 -2.99 -8.76
C THR A 132 -1.78 -2.40 -9.72
N PHE A 133 -1.91 -1.07 -9.70
CA PHE A 133 -2.60 -0.29 -10.72
C PHE A 133 -1.64 0.47 -11.65
N SER A 134 -0.33 0.20 -11.62
CA SER A 134 0.63 0.83 -12.53
C SER A 134 0.50 0.26 -13.94
N ASN A 135 0.14 1.10 -14.91
CA ASN A 135 0.06 0.69 -16.31
C ASN A 135 1.42 0.21 -16.86
N ASP A 136 2.53 0.82 -16.42
CA ASP A 136 3.86 0.45 -16.89
C ASP A 136 4.27 -0.94 -16.38
N ILE A 137 4.02 -1.23 -15.10
CA ILE A 137 4.27 -2.55 -14.52
C ILE A 137 3.38 -3.60 -15.19
N ILE A 138 2.07 -3.33 -15.30
CA ILE A 138 1.13 -4.26 -15.94
C ILE A 138 1.52 -4.54 -17.40
N LYS A 139 1.91 -3.51 -18.16
CA LYS A 139 2.32 -3.67 -19.56
C LYS A 139 3.58 -4.53 -19.69
N ARG A 140 4.56 -4.30 -18.80
CA ARG A 140 5.84 -5.01 -18.80
C ARG A 140 5.69 -6.46 -18.36
N GLU A 141 4.98 -6.69 -17.25
CA GLU A 141 5.05 -7.94 -16.49
C GLU A 141 3.83 -8.85 -16.69
N SER A 142 2.64 -8.30 -16.91
CA SER A 142 1.44 -9.13 -17.04
C SER A 142 1.26 -9.73 -18.45
N LYS A 143 0.77 -10.96 -18.51
CA LYS A 143 0.31 -11.59 -19.77
C LYS A 143 -0.87 -10.84 -20.41
N TYR A 144 -1.65 -10.12 -19.63
CA TYR A 144 -2.81 -9.35 -20.11
C TYR A 144 -2.42 -8.00 -20.72
N LYS A 145 -1.21 -7.48 -20.45
CA LYS A 145 -0.67 -6.18 -20.90
C LYS A 145 -1.43 -4.93 -20.46
N THR A 146 -2.70 -5.04 -20.07
CA THR A 146 -3.53 -3.94 -19.54
C THR A 146 -4.53 -4.46 -18.52
N LEU A 147 -4.85 -3.64 -17.51
CA LEU A 147 -5.89 -3.96 -16.54
C LEU A 147 -7.25 -4.15 -17.22
N LYS A 148 -7.58 -3.31 -18.21
CA LYS A 148 -8.83 -3.40 -18.96
C LYS A 148 -9.03 -4.75 -19.63
N LYS A 149 -7.99 -5.31 -20.24
CA LYS A 149 -8.07 -6.63 -20.90
C LYS A 149 -8.27 -7.73 -19.85
N PHE A 150 -7.50 -7.70 -18.76
CA PHE A 150 -7.63 -8.62 -17.64
C PHE A 150 -9.05 -8.65 -17.08
N LEU A 151 -9.61 -7.47 -16.75
CA LEU A 151 -10.95 -7.38 -16.18
C LEU A 151 -12.02 -7.84 -17.17
N LYS A 152 -11.94 -7.44 -18.45
CA LYS A 152 -12.92 -7.87 -19.46
C LYS A 152 -12.95 -9.39 -19.59
N GLN A 153 -11.79 -10.05 -19.60
CA GLN A 153 -11.70 -11.51 -19.71
C GLN A 153 -12.21 -12.18 -18.43
N SER A 154 -11.71 -11.77 -17.26
CA SER A 154 -12.10 -12.33 -15.96
C SER A 154 -13.61 -12.24 -15.73
N PHE A 155 -14.22 -11.08 -16.00
CA PHE A 155 -15.66 -10.89 -15.78
C PHE A 155 -16.54 -11.57 -16.84
N SER A 156 -16.01 -11.81 -18.04
CA SER A 156 -16.68 -12.67 -19.03
C SER A 156 -16.74 -14.11 -18.51
N GLU A 157 -15.63 -14.64 -17.99
CA GLU A 157 -15.57 -16.00 -17.43
C GLU A 157 -16.43 -16.15 -16.17
N ILE A 158 -16.44 -15.14 -15.28
CA ILE A 158 -17.34 -15.08 -14.11
C ILE A 158 -18.80 -15.20 -14.51
N LYS A 159 -19.20 -14.50 -15.58
CA LYS A 159 -20.58 -14.53 -16.07
C LYS A 159 -20.91 -15.87 -16.71
N GLU A 160 -20.04 -16.39 -17.56
CA GLU A 160 -20.22 -17.68 -18.24
C GLU A 160 -20.39 -18.84 -17.25
N HIS A 161 -19.59 -18.85 -16.18
CA HIS A 161 -19.63 -19.87 -15.13
C HIS A 161 -20.69 -19.60 -14.05
N ASN A 162 -21.51 -18.55 -14.20
CA ASN A 162 -22.56 -18.17 -13.24
C ASN A 162 -22.05 -18.03 -11.79
N ILE A 163 -20.82 -17.52 -11.63
CA ILE A 163 -20.15 -17.33 -10.33
C ILE A 163 -21.02 -16.47 -9.40
N LYS A 164 -21.05 -16.83 -8.12
CA LYS A 164 -21.86 -16.17 -7.08
C LYS A 164 -21.04 -15.35 -6.11
N ASN A 165 -19.76 -15.69 -5.94
CA ASN A 165 -18.82 -15.01 -5.05
C ASN A 165 -17.58 -14.58 -5.84
N VAL A 166 -17.16 -13.33 -5.66
CA VAL A 166 -15.91 -12.82 -6.21
C VAL A 166 -15.03 -12.32 -5.08
N ILE A 167 -13.82 -12.86 -4.98
CA ILE A 167 -12.79 -12.40 -4.07
C ILE A 167 -11.81 -11.52 -4.86
N ILE A 168 -11.63 -10.28 -4.43
CA ILE A 168 -10.70 -9.32 -5.01
C ILE A 168 -9.55 -9.08 -4.03
N ASP A 169 -8.36 -9.55 -4.37
CA ASP A 169 -7.16 -9.32 -3.59
C ASP A 169 -6.43 -8.07 -4.08
N VAL A 170 -6.47 -7.03 -3.23
CA VAL A 170 -5.67 -5.81 -3.39
C VAL A 170 -4.74 -5.63 -2.18
N SER A 171 -4.48 -6.71 -1.44
CA SER A 171 -3.66 -6.70 -0.23
C SER A 171 -2.20 -6.31 -0.51
N LYS A 172 -1.73 -6.49 -1.76
CA LYS A 172 -0.39 -6.08 -2.22
C LYS A 172 -0.40 -4.80 -3.06
N ASN A 173 -1.56 -4.17 -3.26
CA ASN A 173 -1.74 -3.08 -4.21
C ASN A 173 -1.43 -1.71 -3.60
N GLY A 174 -0.21 -1.23 -3.82
CA GLY A 174 0.21 0.12 -3.43
C GLY A 174 -0.32 1.27 -4.30
N GLY A 175 -1.21 0.98 -5.26
CA GLY A 175 -1.77 1.94 -6.20
C GLY A 175 -1.05 1.93 -7.56
N GLY A 176 -1.01 3.10 -8.22
CA GLY A 176 -0.44 3.25 -9.56
C GLY A 176 -1.13 4.36 -10.35
N THR A 177 -1.52 4.07 -11.60
CA THR A 177 -2.07 5.06 -12.51
C THR A 177 -3.52 5.42 -12.14
N GLU A 178 -3.81 6.72 -11.94
CA GLU A 178 -5.16 7.25 -11.66
C GLU A 178 -6.18 6.76 -12.71
N GLY A 179 -7.33 6.27 -12.24
CA GLY A 179 -8.45 5.78 -13.04
C GLY A 179 -8.54 4.26 -13.12
N ASN A 180 -7.48 3.52 -12.80
CA ASN A 180 -7.50 2.05 -12.78
C ASN A 180 -8.32 1.50 -11.60
N GLU A 181 -8.29 2.18 -10.47
CA GLU A 181 -9.16 1.91 -9.31
C GLU A 181 -10.64 2.08 -9.68
N GLY A 182 -10.97 3.13 -10.44
CA GLY A 182 -12.31 3.38 -10.98
C GLY A 182 -12.74 2.36 -12.02
N LEU A 183 -11.81 1.94 -12.88
CA LEU A 183 -12.04 0.89 -13.87
C LEU A 183 -12.41 -0.45 -13.19
N LEU A 184 -11.73 -0.83 -12.12
CA LEU A 184 -12.08 -2.01 -11.34
C LEU A 184 -13.45 -1.85 -10.65
N TYR A 185 -13.67 -0.72 -9.95
CA TYR A 185 -14.94 -0.43 -9.28
C TYR A 185 -16.15 -0.48 -10.22
N SER A 186 -15.98 -0.10 -11.49
CA SER A 186 -17.07 -0.06 -12.49
C SER A 186 -17.74 -1.41 -12.75
N TYR A 187 -17.13 -2.52 -12.36
CA TYR A 187 -17.73 -3.86 -12.47
C TYR A 187 -18.74 -4.17 -11.36
N PHE A 188 -18.81 -3.37 -10.29
CA PHE A 188 -19.61 -3.67 -9.11
C PHE A 188 -20.70 -2.61 -8.86
N GLY A 189 -20.29 -1.34 -8.81
CA GLY A 189 -21.12 -0.23 -8.34
C GLY A 189 -21.53 0.77 -9.43
N ASP A 190 -22.54 1.56 -9.09
CA ASP A 190 -23.02 2.64 -9.96
C ASP A 190 -22.04 3.82 -9.98
N ASN A 191 -22.09 4.61 -11.05
CA ASN A 191 -21.22 5.77 -11.19
C ASN A 191 -21.66 6.90 -10.25
N TYR A 192 -20.71 7.51 -9.57
CA TYR A 192 -20.94 8.65 -8.69
C TYR A 192 -19.72 9.55 -8.67
N GLN A 193 -19.84 10.75 -8.11
CA GLN A 193 -18.68 11.63 -7.91
C GLN A 193 -17.82 11.08 -6.75
N LYS A 194 -16.70 10.41 -7.06
CA LYS A 194 -15.80 9.79 -6.06
C LYS A 194 -15.00 10.79 -5.25
N TYR A 195 -14.65 11.94 -5.83
CA TYR A 195 -13.95 13.01 -5.12
C TYR A 195 -14.86 14.22 -4.92
N SER A 196 -14.98 14.69 -3.69
CA SER A 196 -15.67 15.95 -3.41
C SER A 196 -14.85 17.15 -3.91
N LYS A 197 -13.52 17.04 -3.82
CA LYS A 197 -12.57 18.02 -4.37
C LYS A 197 -11.21 17.39 -4.66
N VAL A 198 -10.55 17.92 -5.69
CA VAL A 198 -9.11 17.77 -5.93
C VAL A 198 -8.52 19.16 -5.98
N ARG A 199 -7.61 19.47 -5.07
CA ARG A 199 -7.22 20.85 -4.75
C ARG A 199 -5.72 21.02 -4.63
N VAL A 200 -5.20 22.15 -5.08
CA VAL A 200 -3.86 22.64 -4.72
C VAL A 200 -3.98 23.94 -3.93
N LYS A 201 -3.16 24.10 -2.89
CA LYS A 201 -3.19 25.30 -2.03
C LYS A 201 -2.82 26.58 -2.78
N THR A 202 -1.84 26.51 -3.68
CA THR A 202 -1.39 27.64 -4.50
C THR A 202 -0.86 27.19 -5.85
N GLN A 203 -1.06 27.99 -6.91
CA GLN A 203 -0.41 27.78 -8.21
C GLN A 203 1.11 27.84 -8.12
N LYS A 204 1.61 28.69 -7.22
CA LYS A 204 3.01 29.03 -7.09
C LYS A 204 3.38 29.13 -5.61
N ALA A 205 4.31 28.28 -5.18
CA ALA A 205 4.95 28.42 -3.88
C ALA A 205 6.31 29.11 -4.05
N ILE A 206 6.63 30.02 -3.13
CA ILE A 206 7.94 30.66 -3.06
C ILE A 206 8.54 30.26 -1.71
N LEU A 207 9.62 29.49 -1.75
CA LEU A 207 10.40 29.15 -0.58
C LEU A 207 11.55 30.16 -0.49
N ASN A 208 11.48 31.02 0.52
CA ASN A 208 12.45 32.08 0.75
C ASN A 208 12.86 32.06 2.22
N ASN A 209 14.12 31.74 2.50
CA ASN A 209 14.71 31.80 3.84
C ASN A 209 15.40 33.14 4.13
N GLY A 210 15.36 34.09 3.19
CA GLY A 210 15.98 35.41 3.31
C GLY A 210 17.49 35.46 3.06
N ILE A 211 18.13 34.30 2.83
CA ILE A 211 19.57 34.17 2.63
C ILE A 211 19.87 33.67 1.22
N ASP A 212 19.25 32.55 0.83
CA ASP A 212 19.44 31.92 -0.47
C ASP A 212 18.51 32.52 -1.54
N LYS A 213 18.86 32.31 -2.81
CA LYS A 213 17.98 32.65 -3.93
C LYS A 213 16.63 31.94 -3.78
N PRO A 214 15.49 32.67 -3.78
CA PRO A 214 14.18 32.05 -3.58
C PRO A 214 13.87 30.97 -4.61
N ILE A 215 13.39 29.83 -4.13
CA ILE A 215 12.99 28.70 -4.96
C ILE A 215 11.51 28.85 -5.30
N LYS A 216 11.19 28.79 -6.59
CA LYS A 216 9.83 29.01 -7.12
C LYS A 216 9.30 27.69 -7.68
N LEU A 217 8.26 27.16 -7.05
CA LEU A 217 7.60 25.94 -7.48
C LEU A 217 6.30 26.32 -8.19
N LYS A 218 6.07 25.78 -9.39
CA LYS A 218 4.82 25.96 -10.15
C LYS A 218 4.14 24.61 -10.26
N VAL A 219 2.84 24.56 -9.96
CA VAL A 219 2.11 23.29 -9.93
C VAL A 219 1.54 22.94 -11.31
N PHE A 220 0.83 23.87 -11.95
CA PHE A 220 0.22 23.62 -13.26
C PHE A 220 0.85 24.43 -14.39
N GLY A 221 0.84 23.87 -15.61
CA GLY A 221 1.03 24.65 -16.82
C GLY A 221 -0.11 25.67 -17.05
N PHE A 222 0.11 26.65 -17.94
CA PHE A 222 -0.88 27.70 -18.21
C PHE A 222 -2.23 27.13 -18.68
N LEU A 223 -2.22 26.18 -19.61
CA LEU A 223 -3.43 25.56 -20.17
C LEU A 223 -4.19 24.77 -19.12
N GLU A 224 -3.52 23.89 -18.38
CA GLU A 224 -4.14 23.09 -17.32
C GLU A 224 -4.76 23.98 -16.23
N ARG A 225 -4.06 25.05 -15.82
CA ARG A 225 -4.57 26.01 -14.85
C ARG A 225 -5.90 26.64 -15.28
N ILE A 226 -6.08 26.93 -16.57
CA ILE A 226 -7.27 27.62 -17.10
C ILE A 226 -8.40 26.65 -17.42
N PHE A 227 -8.07 25.52 -18.06
CA PHE A 227 -9.08 24.62 -18.60
C PHE A 227 -9.50 23.53 -17.61
N VAL A 228 -8.57 23.03 -16.79
CA VAL A 228 -8.82 21.91 -15.85
C VAL A 228 -9.16 22.39 -14.44
N ASN A 229 -8.65 23.56 -14.04
CA ASN A 229 -8.81 24.07 -12.67
C ASN A 229 -9.59 25.40 -12.63
N LYS A 230 -10.25 25.66 -11.51
CA LYS A 230 -10.89 26.94 -11.17
C LYS A 230 -10.22 27.54 -9.95
N LYS A 231 -10.05 28.87 -9.93
CA LYS A 231 -9.52 29.59 -8.78
C LYS A 231 -10.64 29.81 -7.75
N MET A 232 -10.34 29.51 -6.49
CA MET A 232 -11.24 29.65 -5.36
C MET A 232 -11.06 31.01 -4.67
N LYS A 233 -12.03 31.41 -3.83
CA LYS A 233 -12.00 32.69 -3.09
C LYS A 233 -10.76 32.83 -2.20
N ASP A 234 -10.31 31.73 -1.61
CA ASP A 234 -9.11 31.67 -0.77
C ASP A 234 -7.79 31.59 -1.57
N GLY A 235 -7.85 31.76 -2.90
CA GLY A 235 -6.69 31.76 -3.77
C GLY A 235 -6.20 30.38 -4.20
N SER A 236 -6.75 29.30 -3.63
CA SER A 236 -6.45 27.94 -4.06
C SER A 236 -7.05 27.61 -5.43
N LEU A 237 -6.64 26.48 -6.00
CA LEU A 237 -7.19 25.98 -7.26
C LEU A 237 -7.81 24.61 -7.03
N GLU A 238 -9.01 24.43 -7.56
CA GLU A 238 -9.73 23.16 -7.52
C GLU A 238 -10.00 22.64 -8.93
N ARG A 239 -9.90 21.33 -9.10
CA ARG A 239 -10.25 20.66 -10.35
C ARG A 239 -11.73 20.90 -10.66
N LYS A 240 -12.03 21.28 -11.90
CA LYS A 240 -13.41 21.51 -12.34
C LYS A 240 -14.19 20.18 -12.39
N ASN A 241 -15.48 20.25 -12.08
CA ASN A 241 -16.38 19.11 -12.19
C ASN A 241 -16.95 18.98 -13.61
N ASN A 242 -16.07 18.74 -14.59
CA ASN A 242 -16.48 18.46 -15.96
C ASN A 242 -16.32 16.97 -16.26
N LEU A 243 -17.15 16.45 -17.16
CA LEU A 243 -17.08 15.07 -17.63
C LEU A 243 -15.65 14.75 -18.10
N GLY A 244 -15.09 13.66 -17.59
CA GLY A 244 -13.76 13.19 -17.99
C GLY A 244 -12.56 13.75 -17.20
N LEU A 245 -12.76 14.72 -16.30
CA LEU A 245 -11.70 15.28 -15.43
C LEU A 245 -11.47 14.47 -14.13
N GLY A 246 -11.90 13.21 -14.08
CA GLY A 246 -11.50 12.28 -13.01
C GLY A 246 -12.14 12.51 -11.63
N LEU A 247 -13.19 13.33 -11.52
CA LEU A 247 -13.98 13.41 -10.27
C LEU A 247 -14.99 12.28 -10.13
N MET A 248 -15.42 11.67 -11.23
CA MET A 248 -16.36 10.54 -11.26
C MET A 248 -15.63 9.21 -11.00
N ALA A 249 -16.33 8.25 -10.42
CA ALA A 249 -15.83 6.92 -10.12
C ALA A 249 -15.31 6.22 -11.37
N TYR A 250 -15.99 6.35 -12.51
CA TYR A 250 -15.49 5.86 -13.80
C TYR A 250 -16.04 6.64 -15.00
N LYS A 251 -15.38 6.47 -16.15
CA LYS A 251 -15.77 7.12 -17.41
C LYS A 251 -16.82 6.33 -18.20
N LYS A 252 -16.74 5.00 -18.19
CA LYS A 252 -17.63 4.11 -18.96
C LYS A 252 -17.86 2.81 -18.20
N ALA A 253 -19.12 2.41 -18.09
CA ALA A 253 -19.50 1.14 -17.49
C ALA A 253 -19.05 -0.05 -18.37
N PRO A 254 -18.67 -1.19 -17.77
CA PRO A 254 -18.39 -2.41 -18.51
C PRO A 254 -19.69 -3.06 -19.00
N LYS A 255 -19.55 -3.96 -19.98
CA LYS A 255 -20.70 -4.73 -20.51
C LYS A 255 -21.22 -5.74 -19.46
N ASP A 256 -20.30 -6.39 -18.78
CA ASP A 256 -20.60 -7.44 -17.82
C ASP A 256 -20.28 -6.91 -16.42
N THR A 257 -21.34 -6.59 -15.66
CA THR A 257 -21.24 -6.20 -14.25
C THR A 257 -21.52 -7.40 -13.36
N PHE A 258 -21.03 -7.35 -12.13
CA PHE A 258 -21.21 -8.39 -11.13
C PHE A 258 -22.07 -7.90 -9.98
N LYS A 259 -23.11 -8.67 -9.63
CA LYS A 259 -24.09 -8.35 -8.59
C LYS A 259 -24.19 -9.42 -7.49
N GLY A 260 -23.25 -10.38 -7.48
CA GLY A 260 -23.14 -11.39 -6.42
C GLY A 260 -22.39 -10.88 -5.18
N ASN A 261 -21.95 -11.80 -4.33
CA ASN A 261 -21.22 -11.46 -3.12
C ASN A 261 -19.77 -11.09 -3.45
N VAL A 262 -19.29 -9.97 -2.91
CA VAL A 262 -17.92 -9.50 -3.10
C VAL A 262 -17.16 -9.50 -1.78
N TYR A 263 -15.94 -10.03 -1.82
CA TYR A 263 -14.99 -10.02 -0.71
C TYR A 263 -13.74 -9.28 -1.18
N VAL A 264 -13.24 -8.33 -0.39
CA VAL A 264 -12.03 -7.56 -0.74
C VAL A 264 -10.96 -7.81 0.32
N LEU A 265 -9.80 -8.32 -0.13
CA LEU A 265 -8.65 -8.56 0.74
C LEU A 265 -7.77 -7.31 0.77
N ILE A 266 -7.50 -6.79 1.96
CA ILE A 266 -6.77 -5.54 2.19
C ILE A 266 -5.64 -5.73 3.19
N SER A 267 -4.63 -4.87 3.12
CA SER A 267 -3.52 -4.85 4.07
C SER A 267 -2.94 -3.44 4.24
N PRO A 268 -1.97 -3.24 5.15
CA PRO A 268 -1.28 -1.95 5.28
C PRO A 268 -0.50 -1.55 4.02
N ILE A 269 -0.26 -2.49 3.08
CA ILE A 269 0.36 -2.22 1.77
C ILE A 269 -0.67 -1.70 0.76
N THR A 270 -1.97 -1.91 1.00
CA THR A 270 -3.04 -1.37 0.15
C THR A 270 -3.06 0.15 0.26
N TYR A 271 -2.49 0.84 -0.73
CA TYR A 271 -2.21 2.28 -0.71
C TYR A 271 -2.74 2.98 -1.98
N SER A 272 -2.83 4.31 -1.96
CA SER A 272 -3.13 5.14 -3.13
C SER A 272 -4.38 4.62 -3.87
N GLY A 273 -4.31 4.32 -5.18
CA GLY A 273 -5.42 3.77 -5.95
C GLY A 273 -6.02 2.48 -5.36
N GLY A 274 -5.21 1.62 -4.71
CA GLY A 274 -5.71 0.43 -4.00
C GLY A 274 -6.62 0.80 -2.83
N SER A 275 -6.26 1.82 -2.05
CA SER A 275 -7.10 2.36 -0.97
C SER A 275 -8.32 3.08 -1.51
N GLU A 276 -8.21 3.79 -2.63
CA GLU A 276 -9.35 4.45 -3.26
C GLU A 276 -10.38 3.43 -3.78
N PHE A 277 -9.95 2.35 -4.43
CA PHE A 277 -10.84 1.24 -4.80
C PHE A 277 -11.55 0.67 -3.55
N SER A 278 -10.77 0.38 -2.51
CA SER A 278 -11.29 -0.14 -1.24
C SER A 278 -12.30 0.84 -0.62
N ASN A 279 -12.02 2.14 -0.68
CA ASN A 279 -12.90 3.19 -0.19
C ASN A 279 -14.23 3.23 -0.94
N MET A 280 -14.19 3.19 -2.28
CA MET A 280 -15.41 3.21 -3.10
C MET A 280 -16.29 2.00 -2.80
N MET A 281 -15.70 0.80 -2.73
CA MET A 281 -16.42 -0.43 -2.39
C MET A 281 -17.00 -0.39 -0.96
N TYR A 282 -16.23 0.11 0.00
CA TYR A 282 -16.64 0.23 1.40
C TYR A 282 -17.79 1.22 1.58
N SER A 283 -17.64 2.43 1.02
CA SER A 283 -18.59 3.52 1.24
C SER A 283 -19.97 3.21 0.65
N GLN A 284 -19.99 2.47 -0.46
CA GLN A 284 -21.20 2.00 -1.14
C GLN A 284 -21.74 0.68 -0.58
N GLY A 285 -21.08 0.08 0.42
CA GLY A 285 -21.54 -1.18 1.05
C GLY A 285 -21.52 -2.38 0.11
N LEU A 286 -20.59 -2.41 -0.85
CA LEU A 286 -20.57 -3.40 -1.93
C LEU A 286 -19.74 -4.66 -1.63
N ALA A 287 -19.02 -4.70 -0.51
CA ALA A 287 -18.13 -5.82 -0.20
C ALA A 287 -17.94 -6.07 1.30
N THR A 288 -17.56 -7.30 1.63
CA THR A 288 -16.98 -7.69 2.92
C THR A 288 -15.45 -7.59 2.86
N PHE A 289 -14.84 -6.82 3.76
CA PHE A 289 -13.40 -6.59 3.81
C PHE A 289 -12.71 -7.54 4.80
N ILE A 290 -11.58 -8.12 4.39
CA ILE A 290 -10.82 -9.11 5.17
C ILE A 290 -9.34 -8.72 5.15
N GLY A 291 -8.64 -8.84 6.27
CA GLY A 291 -7.21 -8.59 6.38
C GLY A 291 -6.89 -7.52 7.40
N GLN A 292 -6.15 -6.49 7.03
CA GLN A 292 -5.76 -5.39 7.93
C GLN A 292 -6.12 -4.03 7.32
N GLU A 293 -6.21 -3.00 8.16
CA GLU A 293 -6.49 -1.62 7.73
C GLU A 293 -5.61 -1.20 6.56
N THR A 294 -6.22 -0.60 5.53
CA THR A 294 -5.48 -0.10 4.35
C THR A 294 -4.46 0.94 4.76
N GLY A 295 -3.32 0.99 4.08
CA GLY A 295 -2.31 2.00 4.36
C GLY A 295 -2.67 3.41 3.91
N GLY A 296 -3.47 3.55 2.85
CA GLY A 296 -3.96 4.86 2.40
C GLY A 296 -5.24 5.30 3.13
N GLY A 297 -5.42 6.62 3.22
CA GLY A 297 -6.51 7.24 4.00
C GLY A 297 -7.92 7.09 3.43
N TYR A 298 -8.92 6.91 4.31
CA TYR A 298 -10.35 6.85 3.97
C TYR A 298 -10.89 8.19 3.43
N TYR A 299 -10.44 9.32 3.98
CA TYR A 299 -10.95 10.63 3.59
C TYR A 299 -10.26 11.22 2.36
N GLY A 300 -9.21 10.56 1.86
CA GLY A 300 -8.39 11.04 0.75
C GLY A 300 -6.91 11.03 1.07
N ASN A 301 -6.12 11.70 0.22
CA ASN A 301 -4.67 11.66 0.26
C ASN A 301 -4.06 12.99 -0.23
N THR A 302 -2.75 13.16 -0.05
CA THR A 302 -1.98 14.20 -0.73
C THR A 302 -0.97 13.53 -1.64
N SER A 303 -1.15 13.63 -2.95
CA SER A 303 -0.40 12.87 -3.95
C SER A 303 -0.45 13.57 -5.32
N GLY A 304 -0.36 12.79 -6.41
CA GLY A 304 -0.47 13.25 -7.78
C GLY A 304 0.81 13.95 -8.22
N TYR A 305 0.71 15.26 -8.48
CA TYR A 305 1.89 16.03 -8.85
C TYR A 305 2.77 16.27 -7.64
N SER A 306 4.06 16.00 -7.81
CA SER A 306 5.10 16.32 -6.85
C SER A 306 6.13 17.25 -7.48
N GLN A 307 6.82 17.98 -6.63
CA GLN A 307 7.94 18.82 -7.03
C GLN A 307 9.15 18.49 -6.18
N ASP A 308 10.23 18.09 -6.84
CA ASP A 308 11.51 17.89 -6.19
C ASP A 308 12.15 19.23 -5.83
N LEU A 309 12.66 19.28 -4.62
CA LEU A 309 13.41 20.38 -4.04
C LEU A 309 14.78 19.88 -3.59
N THR A 310 15.81 20.15 -4.39
CA THR A 310 17.19 19.88 -3.98
C THR A 310 17.75 21.08 -3.22
N LEU A 311 18.15 20.85 -1.97
CA LEU A 311 18.74 21.88 -1.11
C LEU A 311 20.12 22.32 -1.63
N PRO A 312 20.42 23.63 -1.68
CA PRO A 312 21.59 24.15 -2.39
C PRO A 312 22.92 23.71 -1.77
N ASN A 313 22.98 23.59 -0.44
CA ASN A 313 24.22 23.29 0.28
C ASN A 313 24.38 21.79 0.59
N SER A 314 23.37 21.15 1.18
CA SER A 314 23.44 19.72 1.55
C SER A 314 23.19 18.76 0.39
N LYS A 315 22.64 19.25 -0.73
CA LYS A 315 22.19 18.44 -1.88
C LYS A 315 21.13 17.38 -1.56
N ILE A 316 20.53 17.45 -0.38
CA ILE A 316 19.38 16.61 -0.03
C ILE A 316 18.19 17.02 -0.91
N THR A 317 17.55 16.04 -1.53
CA THR A 317 16.32 16.24 -2.29
C THR A 317 15.11 15.87 -1.44
N ILE A 318 14.13 16.77 -1.40
CA ILE A 318 12.84 16.59 -0.74
C ILE A 318 11.76 16.61 -1.82
N GLU A 319 10.87 15.63 -1.80
CA GLU A 319 9.70 15.62 -2.67
C GLU A 319 8.52 16.29 -1.96
N ILE A 320 7.88 17.27 -2.62
CA ILE A 320 6.72 17.98 -2.07
C ILE A 320 5.48 17.64 -2.90
N PRO A 321 4.51 16.88 -2.38
CA PRO A 321 3.27 16.59 -3.09
C PRO A 321 2.38 17.85 -3.12
N ALA A 322 1.73 18.08 -4.25
CA ALA A 322 1.02 19.33 -4.53
C ALA A 322 -0.51 19.20 -4.47
N LEU A 323 -1.07 18.02 -4.76
CA LEU A 323 -2.52 17.84 -4.85
C LEU A 323 -3.07 17.16 -3.62
N GLN A 324 -4.09 17.77 -3.02
CA GLN A 324 -4.97 17.15 -2.05
C GLN A 324 -6.18 16.55 -2.78
N PHE A 325 -6.36 15.24 -2.65
CA PHE A 325 -7.57 14.53 -3.06
C PHE A 325 -8.45 14.34 -1.83
N VAL A 326 -9.73 14.68 -1.93
CA VAL A 326 -10.70 14.44 -0.86
C VAL A 326 -11.82 13.56 -1.40
N MET A 327 -11.96 12.40 -0.79
CA MET A 327 -13.00 11.43 -1.14
C MET A 327 -14.38 12.00 -0.79
N ASN A 328 -15.36 11.70 -1.63
CA ASN A 328 -16.76 12.03 -1.39
C ASN A 328 -17.40 10.88 -0.61
N VAL A 329 -17.20 10.88 0.70
CA VAL A 329 -17.63 9.80 1.58
C VAL A 329 -18.31 10.34 2.82
N GLU A 330 -19.28 9.57 3.31
CA GLU A 330 -19.86 9.79 4.63
C GLU A 330 -18.81 9.53 5.72
N PRO A 331 -18.85 10.25 6.86
CA PRO A 331 -17.87 10.11 7.92
C PRO A 331 -18.11 8.84 8.78
N LYS A 332 -18.08 7.66 8.16
CA LYS A 332 -18.31 6.35 8.80
C LYS A 332 -17.11 5.84 9.61
N LEU A 333 -15.91 6.37 9.35
CA LEU A 333 -14.66 5.96 9.99
C LEU A 333 -13.95 7.14 10.65
N PRO A 334 -13.14 6.93 11.70
CA PRO A 334 -12.42 8.03 12.35
C PRO A 334 -11.52 8.81 11.38
N PHE A 335 -11.40 10.12 11.59
CA PHE A 335 -10.48 10.94 10.81
C PHE A 335 -9.04 10.40 10.92
N GLY A 336 -8.35 10.32 9.78
CA GLY A 336 -6.99 9.79 9.69
C GLY A 336 -6.90 8.26 9.70
N SER A 337 -8.00 7.51 9.61
CA SER A 337 -7.96 6.06 9.38
C SER A 337 -7.90 5.72 7.89
N GLY A 338 -7.47 4.50 7.58
CA GLY A 338 -7.75 3.83 6.31
C GLY A 338 -9.13 3.16 6.31
N VAL A 339 -9.40 2.36 5.28
CA VAL A 339 -10.55 1.43 5.27
C VAL A 339 -10.25 0.30 6.24
N LYS A 340 -11.15 0.08 7.19
CA LYS A 340 -11.02 -1.00 8.18
C LYS A 340 -11.64 -2.30 7.65
N PRO A 341 -11.02 -3.46 7.91
CA PRO A 341 -11.60 -4.74 7.56
C PRO A 341 -12.85 -5.01 8.40
N ASN A 342 -13.81 -5.76 7.85
CA ASN A 342 -14.88 -6.36 8.64
C ASN A 342 -14.34 -7.51 9.50
N TYR A 343 -13.34 -8.24 8.98
CA TYR A 343 -12.66 -9.32 9.68
C TYR A 343 -11.15 -9.06 9.69
N GLU A 344 -10.60 -8.74 10.87
CA GLU A 344 -9.16 -8.57 11.03
C GLU A 344 -8.45 -9.92 10.99
N VAL A 345 -7.43 -10.03 10.14
CA VAL A 345 -6.63 -11.24 9.96
C VAL A 345 -5.17 -10.84 9.95
N ILE A 346 -4.35 -11.46 10.81
CA ILE A 346 -2.91 -11.21 10.93
C ILE A 346 -2.18 -12.55 10.83
N PRO A 347 -1.17 -12.71 9.95
CA PRO A 347 -0.43 -13.96 9.82
C PRO A 347 0.41 -14.28 11.05
N THR A 348 0.49 -15.57 11.35
CA THR A 348 1.55 -16.13 12.20
C THR A 348 2.89 -16.14 11.46
N ILE A 349 4.01 -16.30 12.18
CA ILE A 349 5.34 -16.37 11.56
C ILE A 349 5.44 -17.48 10.53
N ASN A 350 4.89 -18.66 10.85
CA ASN A 350 4.92 -19.82 9.95
C ASN A 350 4.16 -19.54 8.65
N GLN A 351 2.96 -18.96 8.76
CA GLN A 351 2.17 -18.58 7.58
C GLN A 351 2.88 -17.54 6.72
N TYR A 352 3.53 -16.56 7.36
CA TYR A 352 4.29 -15.52 6.67
C TYR A 352 5.49 -16.08 5.89
N ILE A 353 6.31 -16.95 6.50
CA ILE A 353 7.50 -17.51 5.85
C ILE A 353 7.16 -18.51 4.74
N ASN A 354 6.02 -19.19 4.86
CA ASN A 354 5.53 -20.12 3.85
C ASN A 354 4.80 -19.43 2.70
N ASN A 355 4.68 -18.09 2.71
CA ASN A 355 3.93 -17.31 1.73
C ASN A 355 2.45 -17.74 1.60
N GLU A 356 1.83 -18.18 2.70
CA GLU A 356 0.41 -18.57 2.73
C GLU A 356 -0.50 -17.34 2.55
N ASN A 357 -1.48 -17.42 1.64
CA ASN A 357 -2.49 -16.35 1.48
C ASN A 357 -3.63 -16.56 2.48
N ILE A 358 -3.35 -16.26 3.74
CA ILE A 358 -4.31 -16.45 4.84
C ILE A 358 -5.58 -15.60 4.69
N TYR A 359 -5.51 -14.48 3.96
CA TYR A 359 -6.67 -13.62 3.73
C TYR A 359 -7.65 -14.32 2.79
N LEU A 360 -7.13 -14.99 1.75
CA LEU A 360 -7.90 -15.83 0.86
C LEU A 360 -8.48 -17.04 1.60
N GLU A 361 -7.67 -17.74 2.41
CA GLU A 361 -8.16 -18.88 3.21
C GLU A 361 -9.31 -18.48 4.13
N TYR A 362 -9.17 -17.36 4.83
CA TYR A 362 -10.23 -16.83 5.68
C TYR A 362 -11.49 -16.48 4.88
N ALA A 363 -11.34 -15.84 3.71
CA ALA A 363 -12.47 -15.53 2.84
C ALA A 363 -13.20 -16.79 2.35
N LEU A 364 -12.47 -17.84 1.98
CA LEU A 364 -13.04 -19.11 1.55
C LEU A 364 -13.80 -19.79 2.69
N LYS A 365 -13.24 -19.79 3.91
CA LYS A 365 -13.92 -20.28 5.11
C LYS A 365 -15.23 -19.53 5.35
N LEU A 366 -15.21 -18.20 5.31
CA LEU A 366 -16.39 -17.36 5.49
C LEU A 366 -17.46 -17.62 4.41
N ILE A 367 -17.05 -17.87 3.17
CA ILE A 367 -17.96 -18.23 2.08
C ILE A 367 -18.60 -19.61 2.32
N SER A 368 -17.85 -20.58 2.83
CA SER A 368 -18.37 -21.92 3.12
C SER A 368 -19.36 -21.94 4.28
N GLU A 369 -19.17 -21.09 5.29
CA GLU A 369 -20.07 -21.01 6.46
C GLU A 369 -21.41 -20.32 6.15
N LYS A 370 -21.50 -19.60 5.02
CA LYS A 370 -22.72 -18.88 4.57
C LYS A 370 -23.55 -19.66 3.54
N GLN A 371 -23.05 -20.81 3.07
CA GLN A 371 -23.74 -21.70 2.12
C GLN A 371 -24.33 -22.88 2.86
#